data_AF-A0A8T0N6J3-F1
#
_entry.id   AF-A0A8T0N6J3-F1
#
_cell.length_a   1.000
_cell.length_b   1.000
_cell.length_c   1.000
_cell.angle_alpha   90.00
_cell.angle_beta   90.00
_cell.angle_gamma   90.00
#
_symmetry.space_group_name_H-M   'P 1'
#
loop_
_entity.id
_entity.type
_entity.pdbx_description
1 polymer ?
#
loop_
_entity_poly.entity_id
_entity_poly.type
_entity_poly.pdbx_seq_one_letter_code
_entity_poly.pdbx_strand_id
1 'polypeptide(L)'
;MNFRGLRRFVTAHVRDRQWLRQVGPDALRSAEDPASLVLRAVGRYYICAESGDAEAACMLLLELYVRAGCPRGRERGHREAEAELRQEAREAALTWRRRLLRVSGRVGDAGARGARGLAFFMAAFGVPAEFPAQELYDLLVAADVSACAKVLKCSKLFVKKMRDVVVEMINKDMYLQAIHCILAFEFQNAFPLGSILTHIMEKLEHDKKDENEGKASGDEELALLRSISKCMEDHKLCLLEFPSFAERIASLEERVGKPKQAFAGIKRKRTTEEDCVE
;
A
#
# COMPACT_ATOMS: atom_id res chain seq x y z
N MET A 1 -9.81 -15.19 -27.89
CA MET A 1 -8.76 -14.15 -28.08
C MET A 1 -7.35 -14.72 -27.98
N ASN A 2 -6.37 -14.18 -28.73
CA ASN A 2 -4.99 -14.72 -28.80
C ASN A 2 -4.07 -14.15 -27.70
N PHE A 3 -4.13 -14.71 -26.49
CA PHE A 3 -3.30 -14.29 -25.34
C PHE A 3 -1.79 -14.51 -25.56
N ARG A 4 -1.40 -15.54 -26.32
CA ARG A 4 0.02 -15.78 -26.67
C ARG A 4 0.56 -14.70 -27.61
N GLY A 5 -0.27 -14.27 -28.56
CA GLY A 5 0.01 -13.14 -29.45
C GLY A 5 0.22 -11.85 -28.66
N LEU A 6 -0.72 -11.54 -27.75
CA LEU A 6 -0.61 -10.37 -26.87
C LEU A 6 0.69 -10.37 -26.06
N ARG A 7 1.03 -11.51 -25.41
CA ARG A 7 2.26 -11.60 -24.64
C ARG A 7 3.49 -11.37 -25.51
N ARG A 8 3.61 -12.06 -26.65
CA ARG A 8 4.73 -11.87 -27.58
C ARG A 8 4.85 -10.42 -28.05
N PHE A 9 3.72 -9.79 -28.35
CA PHE A 9 3.67 -8.39 -28.74
C PHE A 9 4.21 -7.46 -27.65
N VAL A 10 3.76 -7.61 -26.41
CA VAL A 10 4.24 -6.78 -25.29
C VAL A 10 5.70 -7.06 -24.96
N THR A 11 6.16 -8.32 -25.04
CA THR A 11 7.58 -8.67 -24.87
C THR A 11 8.46 -7.99 -25.93
N ALA A 12 8.04 -7.99 -27.19
CA ALA A 12 8.79 -7.34 -28.28
C ALA A 12 8.87 -5.81 -28.09
N HIS A 13 7.86 -5.19 -27.47
CA HIS A 13 7.76 -3.74 -27.29
C HIS A 13 7.98 -3.29 -25.83
N VAL A 14 8.60 -4.13 -24.99
CA VAL A 14 8.77 -3.82 -23.54
C VAL A 14 9.65 -2.58 -23.33
N ARG A 15 10.56 -2.30 -24.28
CA ARG A 15 11.40 -1.09 -24.30
C ARG A 15 10.58 0.17 -24.56
N ASP A 16 9.52 0.05 -25.36
CA ASP A 16 8.57 1.11 -25.70
C ASP A 16 7.40 1.23 -24.70
N ARG A 17 7.65 0.84 -23.44
CA ARG A 17 6.65 0.85 -22.35
C ARG A 17 5.91 2.17 -22.16
N GLN A 18 6.51 3.31 -22.49
CA GLN A 18 5.82 4.60 -22.39
C GLN A 18 4.70 4.71 -23.43
N TRP A 19 4.96 4.30 -24.67
CA TRP A 19 3.95 4.22 -25.71
C TRP A 19 2.86 3.21 -25.35
N LEU A 20 3.26 2.01 -24.89
CA LEU A 20 2.29 1.01 -24.43
C LEU A 20 1.41 1.52 -23.28
N ARG A 21 1.93 2.34 -22.36
CA ARG A 21 1.14 2.96 -21.28
C ARG A 21 0.09 3.95 -21.79
N GLN A 22 0.30 4.55 -22.96
CA GLN A 22 -0.66 5.46 -23.58
C GLN A 22 -1.77 4.69 -24.30
N VAL A 23 -1.41 3.71 -25.13
CA VAL A 23 -2.40 3.02 -26.00
C VAL A 23 -2.98 1.75 -25.39
N GLY A 24 -2.24 1.09 -24.51
CA GLY A 24 -2.55 -0.22 -23.96
C GLY A 24 -3.86 -0.27 -23.16
N PRO A 25 -4.14 0.70 -22.26
CA PRO A 25 -5.38 0.68 -21.49
C PRO A 25 -6.64 0.72 -22.36
N ASP A 26 -6.65 1.54 -23.42
CA ASP A 26 -7.78 1.65 -24.36
C ASP A 26 -7.93 0.41 -25.24
N ALA A 27 -6.82 -0.14 -25.71
CA ALA A 27 -6.82 -1.40 -26.45
C ALA A 27 -7.41 -2.55 -25.61
N LEU A 28 -7.03 -2.64 -24.33
CA LEU A 28 -7.57 -3.64 -23.41
C LEU A 28 -9.06 -3.42 -23.13
N ARG A 29 -9.53 -2.16 -22.99
CA ARG A 29 -10.97 -1.86 -22.84
C ARG A 29 -11.82 -2.32 -24.02
N SER A 30 -11.22 -2.41 -25.20
CA SER A 30 -11.89 -2.82 -26.44
C SER A 30 -11.96 -4.33 -26.62
N ALA A 31 -11.30 -5.10 -25.75
CA ALA A 31 -11.40 -6.55 -25.78
C ALA A 31 -12.77 -7.03 -25.26
N GLU A 32 -13.25 -8.13 -25.81
CA GLU A 32 -14.48 -8.84 -25.41
C GLU A 32 -14.41 -9.35 -23.97
N ASP A 33 -13.32 -10.04 -23.62
CA ASP A 33 -13.02 -10.45 -22.25
C ASP A 33 -11.56 -10.11 -21.89
N PRO A 34 -11.30 -8.85 -21.46
CA PRO A 34 -9.96 -8.40 -21.10
C PRO A 34 -9.43 -9.08 -19.84
N ALA A 35 -10.30 -9.47 -18.91
CA ALA A 35 -9.88 -10.13 -17.68
C ALA A 35 -9.27 -11.51 -18.00
N SER A 36 -9.98 -12.33 -18.79
CA SER A 36 -9.47 -13.65 -19.19
C SER A 36 -8.25 -13.53 -20.09
N LEU A 37 -8.27 -12.57 -21.03
CA LEU A 37 -7.13 -12.31 -21.92
C LEU A 37 -5.84 -12.01 -21.13
N VAL A 38 -5.91 -11.11 -20.16
CA VAL A 38 -4.74 -10.72 -19.35
C VAL A 38 -4.33 -11.85 -18.40
N LEU A 39 -5.29 -12.49 -17.73
CA LEU A 39 -5.00 -13.61 -16.82
C LEU A 39 -4.28 -14.75 -17.55
N ARG A 40 -4.75 -15.12 -18.75
CA ARG A 40 -4.15 -16.19 -19.57
C ARG A 40 -2.82 -15.76 -20.20
N ALA A 41 -2.65 -14.48 -20.55
CA ALA A 41 -1.39 -13.95 -21.08
C ALA A 41 -0.28 -14.00 -20.02
N VAL A 42 -0.59 -13.56 -18.80
CA VAL A 42 0.31 -13.62 -17.64
C VAL A 42 0.52 -15.07 -17.20
N GLY A 43 -0.58 -15.82 -17.05
CA GLY A 43 -0.63 -17.23 -16.68
C GLY A 43 0.31 -17.61 -15.53
N ARG A 44 0.77 -18.87 -15.54
CA ARG A 44 1.92 -19.28 -14.70
C ARG A 44 3.26 -18.74 -15.21
N TYR A 45 3.27 -17.99 -16.32
CA TYR A 45 4.50 -17.55 -16.97
C TYR A 45 5.20 -16.44 -16.21
N TYR A 46 4.50 -15.61 -15.42
CA TYR A 46 5.22 -14.73 -14.49
C TYR A 46 6.01 -15.55 -13.46
N ILE A 47 5.43 -16.66 -13.01
CA ILE A 47 6.04 -17.54 -12.01
C ILE A 47 7.23 -18.32 -12.59
N CYS A 48 7.16 -18.68 -13.87
CA CYS A 48 8.17 -19.45 -14.59
C CYS A 48 8.77 -18.69 -15.78
N ALA A 49 8.99 -17.38 -15.65
CA ALA A 49 9.39 -16.54 -16.78
C ALA A 49 10.71 -17.04 -17.38
N GLU A 50 10.72 -17.27 -18.69
CA GLU A 50 11.87 -17.79 -19.44
C GLU A 50 12.99 -16.73 -19.56
N SER A 51 12.65 -15.44 -19.43
CA SER A 51 13.59 -14.32 -19.48
C SER A 51 13.11 -13.12 -18.66
N GLY A 52 14.05 -12.21 -18.35
CA GLY A 52 13.71 -10.95 -17.66
C GLY A 52 12.77 -10.04 -18.46
N ASP A 53 12.84 -10.06 -19.80
CA ASP A 53 11.93 -9.32 -20.67
C ASP A 53 10.51 -9.91 -20.64
N ALA A 54 10.37 -11.23 -20.55
CA ALA A 54 9.09 -11.89 -20.39
C ALA A 54 8.43 -11.53 -19.04
N GLU A 55 9.23 -11.49 -17.96
CA GLU A 55 8.76 -11.02 -16.65
C GLU A 55 8.30 -9.56 -16.70
N ALA A 56 9.11 -8.68 -17.29
CA ALA A 56 8.80 -7.26 -17.45
C ALA A 56 7.54 -7.04 -18.31
N ALA A 57 7.35 -7.84 -19.36
CA ALA A 57 6.15 -7.81 -20.20
C ALA A 57 4.90 -8.24 -19.44
N CYS A 58 4.98 -9.29 -18.61
CA CYS A 58 3.86 -9.72 -17.77
C CYS A 58 3.50 -8.66 -16.72
N MET A 59 4.50 -8.04 -16.09
CA MET A 59 4.28 -6.93 -15.17
C MET A 59 3.62 -5.74 -15.88
N LEU A 60 4.12 -5.38 -17.07
CA LEU A 60 3.55 -4.30 -17.86
C LEU A 60 2.11 -4.61 -18.26
N LEU A 61 1.79 -5.83 -18.68
CA LEU A 61 0.42 -6.25 -18.98
C LEU A 61 -0.53 -6.05 -17.79
N LEU A 62 -0.11 -6.45 -16.59
CA LEU A 62 -0.88 -6.21 -15.36
C LEU A 62 -1.04 -4.70 -15.11
N GLU A 63 0.04 -3.94 -15.25
CA GLU A 63 0.06 -2.48 -15.09
C GLU A 63 -0.94 -1.78 -16.03
N LEU A 64 -0.97 -2.19 -17.31
CA LEU A 64 -1.86 -1.65 -18.34
C LEU A 64 -3.33 -2.01 -18.05
N TYR A 65 -3.59 -3.24 -17.65
CA TYR A 65 -4.93 -3.70 -17.32
C TYR A 65 -5.49 -3.02 -16.06
N VAL A 66 -4.66 -2.81 -15.04
CA VAL A 66 -5.04 -2.05 -13.86
C VAL A 66 -5.35 -0.60 -14.24
N ARG A 67 -4.53 0.05 -15.07
CA ARG A 67 -4.82 1.40 -15.60
C ARG A 67 -6.10 1.47 -16.43
N ALA A 68 -6.47 0.39 -17.11
CA ALA A 68 -7.73 0.32 -17.86
C ALA A 68 -8.96 0.33 -16.93
N GLY A 69 -8.77 0.17 -15.61
CA GLY A 69 -9.83 0.07 -14.62
C GLY A 69 -10.31 -1.36 -14.37
N CYS A 70 -9.51 -2.36 -14.77
CA CYS A 70 -9.83 -3.79 -14.69
C CYS A 70 -11.21 -4.12 -15.29
N PRO A 71 -11.49 -3.74 -16.55
CA PRO A 71 -12.78 -4.01 -17.18
C PRO A 71 -13.10 -5.51 -17.15
N ARG A 72 -14.35 -5.86 -16.91
CA ARG A 72 -14.85 -7.24 -16.93
C ARG A 72 -15.71 -7.45 -18.17
N GLY A 73 -15.80 -8.69 -18.64
CA GLY A 73 -16.69 -9.07 -19.75
C GLY A 73 -18.13 -8.62 -19.48
N ARG A 74 -18.82 -8.10 -20.51
CA ARG A 74 -20.10 -7.40 -20.37
C ARG A 74 -21.33 -8.32 -20.42
N GLU A 75 -21.14 -9.62 -20.64
CA GLU A 75 -22.24 -10.52 -20.96
C GLU A 75 -22.87 -11.21 -19.74
N ARG A 76 -24.20 -11.22 -19.72
CA ARG A 76 -25.04 -11.64 -18.59
C ARG A 76 -24.98 -13.16 -18.30
N GLY A 77 -24.50 -13.97 -19.25
CA GLY A 77 -24.30 -15.42 -19.10
C GLY A 77 -22.96 -15.82 -18.46
N HIS A 78 -22.10 -14.85 -18.15
CA HIS A 78 -20.70 -15.10 -17.79
C HIS A 78 -20.45 -15.24 -16.27
N ARG A 79 -21.49 -15.41 -15.44
CA ARG A 79 -21.33 -15.37 -13.97
C ARG A 79 -20.53 -16.57 -13.45
N GLU A 80 -20.76 -17.75 -14.00
CA GLU A 80 -20.00 -18.97 -13.68
C GLU A 80 -18.55 -18.84 -14.18
N ALA A 81 -18.35 -18.45 -15.44
CA ALA A 81 -17.02 -18.23 -16.00
C ALA A 81 -16.25 -17.09 -15.29
N GLU A 82 -16.93 -16.06 -14.77
CA GLU A 82 -16.31 -15.03 -13.94
C GLU A 82 -15.92 -15.57 -12.55
N ALA A 83 -16.73 -16.46 -11.97
CA ALA A 83 -16.40 -17.14 -10.72
C ALA A 83 -15.19 -18.08 -10.90
N GLU A 84 -15.15 -18.86 -11.98
CA GLU A 84 -14.01 -19.69 -12.37
C GLU A 84 -12.76 -18.84 -12.56
N LEU A 85 -12.85 -17.71 -13.27
CA LEU A 85 -11.73 -16.80 -13.47
C LEU A 85 -11.23 -16.21 -12.15
N ARG A 86 -12.14 -15.83 -11.23
CA ARG A 86 -11.77 -15.36 -9.89
C ARG A 86 -11.07 -16.46 -9.09
N GLN A 87 -11.54 -17.70 -9.19
CA GLN A 87 -10.92 -18.83 -8.53
C GLN A 87 -9.52 -19.12 -9.09
N GLU A 88 -9.36 -19.14 -10.43
CA GLU A 88 -8.08 -19.31 -11.11
C GLU A 88 -7.10 -18.20 -10.68
N ALA A 89 -7.56 -16.95 -10.65
CA ALA A 89 -6.75 -15.83 -10.20
C ALA A 89 -6.37 -15.93 -8.71
N ARG A 90 -7.30 -16.34 -7.84
CA ARG A 90 -7.02 -16.57 -6.42
C ARG A 90 -5.92 -17.62 -6.24
N GLU A 91 -6.03 -18.76 -6.92
CA GLU A 91 -5.03 -19.82 -6.85
C GLU A 91 -3.67 -19.39 -7.38
N ALA A 92 -3.65 -18.59 -8.45
CA ALA A 92 -2.42 -18.02 -9.00
C ALA A 92 -1.76 -17.06 -7.99
N ALA A 93 -2.52 -16.15 -7.37
CA ALA A 93 -2.01 -15.22 -6.37
C ALA A 93 -1.43 -15.96 -5.15
N LEU A 94 -2.14 -16.97 -4.64
CA LEU A 94 -1.66 -17.76 -3.49
C LEU A 94 -0.43 -18.60 -3.83
N THR A 95 -0.36 -19.13 -5.04
CA THR A 95 0.82 -19.87 -5.52
C THR A 95 2.03 -18.95 -5.64
N TRP A 96 1.82 -17.74 -6.14
CA TRP A 96 2.87 -16.74 -6.21
C TRP A 96 3.33 -16.29 -4.81
N ARG A 97 2.41 -16.01 -3.88
CA ARG A 97 2.72 -15.73 -2.46
C ARG A 97 3.61 -16.83 -1.87
N ARG A 98 3.22 -18.11 -2.02
CA ARG A 98 4.02 -19.27 -1.55
C ARG A 98 5.42 -19.30 -2.15
N ARG A 99 5.56 -18.98 -3.44
CA ARG A 99 6.89 -18.88 -4.08
C ARG A 99 7.73 -17.78 -3.45
N LEU A 100 7.17 -16.58 -3.24
CA LEU A 100 7.91 -15.48 -2.61
C LEU A 100 8.40 -15.91 -1.22
N LEU A 101 7.50 -16.45 -0.39
CA LEU A 101 7.85 -16.99 0.93
C LEU A 101 8.96 -18.04 0.86
N ARG A 102 8.92 -18.95 -0.12
CA ARG A 102 9.97 -19.98 -0.28
C ARG A 102 11.33 -19.40 -0.67
N VAL A 103 11.35 -18.34 -1.47
CA VAL A 103 12.60 -17.75 -2.00
C VAL A 103 13.21 -16.76 -1.02
N SER A 104 12.39 -15.93 -0.37
CA SER A 104 12.85 -14.81 0.47
C SER A 104 12.53 -14.97 1.96
N GLY A 105 11.82 -16.04 2.36
CA GLY A 105 11.37 -16.26 3.74
C GLY A 105 10.14 -15.43 4.11
N ARG A 106 10.11 -14.15 3.74
CA ARG A 106 8.97 -13.24 3.94
C ARG A 106 8.57 -12.57 2.64
N VAL A 107 7.29 -12.20 2.53
CA VAL A 107 6.77 -11.49 1.36
C VAL A 107 7.41 -10.10 1.23
N GLY A 108 7.69 -9.42 2.34
CA GLY A 108 8.38 -8.12 2.36
C GLY A 108 9.82 -8.16 1.81
N ASP A 109 10.44 -9.35 1.79
CA ASP A 109 11.82 -9.54 1.33
C ASP A 109 11.89 -9.97 -0.15
N ALA A 110 10.75 -10.02 -0.85
CA ALA A 110 10.61 -10.52 -2.23
C ALA A 110 11.32 -9.68 -3.31
N GLY A 111 11.98 -8.58 -2.93
CA GLY A 111 12.52 -7.56 -3.82
C GLY A 111 11.43 -6.78 -4.57
N ALA A 112 11.74 -5.53 -4.94
CA ALA A 112 10.74 -4.60 -5.47
C ALA A 112 10.02 -5.11 -6.73
N ARG A 113 10.72 -5.86 -7.59
CA ARG A 113 10.12 -6.41 -8.82
C ARG A 113 9.07 -7.48 -8.50
N GLY A 114 9.43 -8.49 -7.71
CA GLY A 114 8.52 -9.56 -7.33
C GLY A 114 7.31 -9.04 -6.56
N ALA A 115 7.55 -8.10 -5.66
CA ALA A 115 6.50 -7.45 -4.87
C ALA A 115 5.52 -6.64 -5.74
N ARG A 116 6.03 -5.79 -6.64
CA ARG A 116 5.20 -5.01 -7.59
C ARG A 116 4.38 -5.91 -8.49
N GLY A 117 4.95 -6.99 -9.00
CA GLY A 117 4.25 -7.95 -9.84
C GLY A 117 3.02 -8.53 -9.14
N LEU A 118 3.19 -9.01 -7.90
CA LEU A 118 2.08 -9.59 -7.13
C LEU A 118 1.05 -8.52 -6.72
N ALA A 119 1.50 -7.30 -6.36
CA ALA A 119 0.61 -6.19 -6.07
C ALA A 119 -0.26 -5.82 -7.27
N PHE A 120 0.30 -5.70 -8.48
CA PHE A 120 -0.47 -5.45 -9.70
C PHE A 120 -1.39 -6.62 -10.05
N PHE A 121 -0.96 -7.86 -9.82
CA PHE A 121 -1.82 -9.03 -10.01
C PHE A 121 -3.06 -8.99 -9.11
N MET A 122 -2.87 -8.71 -7.81
CA MET A 122 -3.98 -8.59 -6.88
C MET A 122 -4.84 -7.35 -7.15
N ALA A 123 -4.26 -6.26 -7.64
CA ALA A 123 -5.04 -5.11 -8.10
C ALA A 123 -5.88 -5.44 -9.34
N ALA A 124 -5.34 -6.23 -10.27
CA ALA A 124 -6.04 -6.67 -11.48
C ALA A 124 -7.23 -7.58 -11.17
N PHE A 125 -7.03 -8.59 -10.33
CA PHE A 125 -7.97 -9.69 -10.20
C PHE A 125 -8.68 -9.79 -8.85
N GLY A 126 -8.14 -9.16 -7.81
CA GLY A 126 -8.63 -9.19 -6.44
C GLY A 126 -7.56 -9.72 -5.48
N VAL A 127 -7.64 -9.28 -4.22
CA VAL A 127 -6.83 -9.81 -3.13
C VAL A 127 -7.53 -11.05 -2.55
N PRO A 128 -6.86 -12.21 -2.47
CA PRO A 128 -7.42 -13.38 -1.79
C PRO A 128 -7.79 -13.08 -0.33
N ALA A 129 -8.87 -13.67 0.18
CA ALA A 129 -9.27 -13.50 1.58
C ALA A 129 -8.23 -14.09 2.56
N GLU A 130 -7.47 -15.07 2.10
CA GLU A 130 -6.41 -15.76 2.83
C GLU A 130 -5.09 -14.97 2.87
N PHE A 131 -5.06 -13.79 2.24
CA PHE A 131 -3.89 -12.92 2.24
C PHE A 131 -3.96 -12.01 3.49
N PRO A 132 -3.05 -12.17 4.47
CA PRO A 132 -3.11 -11.39 5.70
C PRO A 132 -2.88 -9.90 5.46
N ALA A 133 -3.57 -9.05 6.24
CA ALA A 133 -3.42 -7.59 6.17
C ALA A 133 -1.96 -7.13 6.36
N GLN A 134 -1.24 -7.70 7.33
CA GLN A 134 0.17 -7.43 7.58
C GLN A 134 1.04 -7.82 6.38
N GLU A 135 0.85 -9.03 5.82
CA GLU A 135 1.64 -9.45 4.64
C GLU A 135 1.34 -8.58 3.41
N LEU A 136 0.09 -8.12 3.25
CA LEU A 136 -0.27 -7.21 2.16
C LEU A 136 0.44 -5.87 2.31
N TYR A 137 0.52 -5.35 3.54
CA TYR A 137 1.29 -4.15 3.83
C TYR A 137 2.77 -4.34 3.52
N ASP A 138 3.38 -5.41 4.00
CA ASP A 138 4.81 -5.69 3.77
C ASP A 138 5.11 -5.83 2.26
N LEU A 139 4.20 -6.47 1.51
CA LEU A 139 4.28 -6.53 0.06
C LEU A 139 4.24 -5.14 -0.58
N LEU A 140 3.35 -4.25 -0.11
CA LEU A 140 3.22 -2.89 -0.65
C LEU A 140 4.45 -2.04 -0.34
N VAL A 141 5.01 -2.16 0.87
CA VAL A 141 6.26 -1.51 1.24
C VAL A 141 7.39 -2.01 0.33
N ALA A 142 7.54 -3.32 0.17
CA ALA A 142 8.54 -3.92 -0.71
C ALA A 142 8.35 -3.50 -2.17
N ALA A 143 7.11 -3.33 -2.60
CA ALA A 143 6.76 -2.86 -3.94
C ALA A 143 7.04 -1.36 -4.15
N ASP A 144 7.45 -0.63 -3.11
CA ASP A 144 7.52 0.83 -3.10
C ASP A 144 6.16 1.42 -3.51
N VAL A 145 5.22 1.35 -2.55
CA VAL A 145 3.83 1.80 -2.71
C VAL A 145 3.75 3.22 -3.25
N SER A 146 4.69 4.10 -2.89
CA SER A 146 4.73 5.48 -3.38
C SER A 146 4.84 5.56 -4.90
N ALA A 147 5.63 4.69 -5.50
CA ALA A 147 5.83 4.62 -6.96
C ALA A 147 4.66 3.96 -7.70
N CYS A 148 3.91 3.06 -7.05
CA CYS A 148 2.87 2.27 -7.69
C CYS A 148 1.42 2.64 -7.29
N ALA A 149 1.22 3.46 -6.25
CA ALA A 149 -0.10 3.86 -5.74
C ALA A 149 -1.00 4.45 -6.84
N LYS A 150 -0.45 5.30 -7.72
CA LYS A 150 -1.20 5.87 -8.86
C LYS A 150 -1.82 4.80 -9.77
N VAL A 151 -1.11 3.68 -9.97
CA VAL A 151 -1.61 2.54 -10.75
C VAL A 151 -2.62 1.75 -9.92
N LEU A 152 -2.26 1.38 -8.69
CA LEU A 152 -3.13 0.57 -7.82
C LEU A 152 -4.50 1.23 -7.59
N LYS A 153 -4.55 2.56 -7.47
CA LYS A 153 -5.78 3.35 -7.33
C LYS A 153 -6.73 3.27 -8.53
N CYS A 154 -6.26 2.86 -9.71
CA CYS A 154 -7.12 2.64 -10.87
C CYS A 154 -8.04 1.40 -10.69
N SER A 155 -7.71 0.47 -9.79
CA SER A 155 -8.56 -0.68 -9.48
C SER A 155 -9.54 -0.36 -8.35
N LYS A 156 -10.83 -0.25 -8.70
CA LYS A 156 -11.91 -0.06 -7.71
C LYS A 156 -11.99 -1.19 -6.70
N LEU A 157 -11.75 -2.43 -7.14
CA LEU A 157 -11.75 -3.62 -6.28
C LEU A 157 -10.62 -3.56 -5.25
N PHE A 158 -9.42 -3.19 -5.70
CA PHE A 158 -8.27 -3.06 -4.82
C PHE A 158 -8.44 -1.93 -3.82
N VAL A 159 -8.90 -0.76 -4.27
CA VAL A 159 -9.19 0.39 -3.40
C VAL A 159 -10.21 0.03 -2.33
N LYS A 160 -11.30 -0.66 -2.69
CA LYS A 160 -12.30 -1.12 -1.71
C LYS A 160 -11.65 -2.03 -0.68
N LYS A 161 -10.91 -3.06 -1.13
CA LYS A 161 -10.25 -4.00 -0.23
C LYS A 161 -9.21 -3.33 0.69
N MET A 162 -8.47 -2.34 0.19
CA MET A 162 -7.50 -1.61 1.00
C MET A 162 -8.16 -0.80 2.11
N ARG A 163 -9.39 -0.31 1.92
CA ARG A 163 -10.16 0.32 3.02
C ARG A 163 -10.52 -0.70 4.10
N ASP A 164 -10.97 -1.89 3.70
CA ASP A 164 -11.26 -2.98 4.65
C ASP A 164 -9.99 -3.37 5.44
N VAL A 165 -8.85 -3.41 4.76
CA VAL A 165 -7.54 -3.70 5.37
C VAL A 165 -7.12 -2.61 6.36
N VAL A 166 -7.36 -1.33 6.06
CA VAL A 166 -7.10 -0.24 7.02
C VAL A 166 -7.93 -0.40 8.29
N VAL A 167 -9.22 -0.73 8.17
CA VAL A 167 -10.09 -1.00 9.33
C VAL A 167 -9.56 -2.18 10.14
N GLU A 168 -9.17 -3.26 9.46
CA GLU A 168 -8.59 -4.44 10.11
C GLU A 168 -7.29 -4.10 10.87
N MET A 169 -6.43 -3.25 10.30
CA MET A 169 -5.18 -2.81 10.94
C MET A 169 -5.44 -1.97 12.19
N ILE A 170 -6.38 -1.02 12.14
CA ILE A 170 -6.75 -0.20 13.29
C ILE A 170 -7.28 -1.09 14.43
N ASN A 171 -8.14 -2.07 14.10
CA ASN A 171 -8.69 -3.00 15.09
C ASN A 171 -7.65 -3.97 15.69
N LYS A 172 -6.46 -4.07 15.09
CA LYS A 172 -5.35 -4.92 15.55
C LYS A 172 -4.18 -4.08 16.10
N ASP A 173 -4.42 -2.81 16.42
CA ASP A 173 -3.42 -1.87 16.94
C ASP A 173 -2.20 -1.65 16.01
N MET A 174 -2.35 -1.95 14.72
CA MET A 174 -1.32 -1.76 13.69
C MET A 174 -1.35 -0.32 13.13
N TYR A 175 -1.25 0.66 14.03
CA TYR A 175 -1.57 2.06 13.74
C TYR A 175 -0.64 2.72 12.71
N LEU A 176 0.67 2.44 12.77
CA LEU A 176 1.62 3.00 11.80
C LEU A 176 1.33 2.51 10.37
N GLN A 177 1.05 1.22 10.22
CA GLN A 177 0.72 0.58 8.96
C GLN A 177 -0.60 1.12 8.39
N ALA A 178 -1.60 1.31 9.25
CA ALA A 178 -2.88 1.91 8.88
C ALA A 178 -2.69 3.34 8.36
N ILE A 179 -1.96 4.19 9.08
CA ILE A 179 -1.68 5.58 8.66
C ILE A 179 -0.90 5.60 7.35
N HIS A 180 0.13 4.78 7.21
CA HIS A 180 0.89 4.71 5.97
C HIS A 180 0.00 4.32 4.77
N CYS A 181 -0.91 3.35 4.94
CA CYS A 181 -1.89 3.01 3.91
C CYS A 181 -2.86 4.16 3.60
N ILE A 182 -3.38 4.85 4.62
CA ILE A 182 -4.31 5.98 4.44
C ILE A 182 -3.65 7.09 3.62
N LEU A 183 -2.39 7.41 3.93
CA LEU A 183 -1.63 8.44 3.24
C LEU A 183 -1.27 8.02 1.81
N ALA A 184 -0.74 6.81 1.62
CA ALA A 184 -0.33 6.32 0.31
C ALA A 184 -1.50 6.20 -0.69
N PHE A 185 -2.69 5.83 -0.22
CA PHE A 185 -3.89 5.68 -1.05
C PHE A 185 -4.83 6.90 -1.03
N GLU A 186 -4.48 7.95 -0.30
CA GLU A 186 -5.28 9.17 -0.14
C GLU A 186 -6.71 8.89 0.38
N PHE A 187 -6.82 8.11 1.46
CA PHE A 187 -8.10 7.76 2.07
C PHE A 187 -8.56 8.71 3.19
N GLN A 188 -7.99 9.92 3.29
CA GLN A 188 -8.28 10.87 4.37
C GLN A 188 -9.77 11.24 4.45
N ASN A 189 -10.50 11.19 3.34
CA ASN A 189 -11.95 11.43 3.31
C ASN A 189 -12.76 10.32 4.01
N ALA A 190 -12.32 9.07 3.90
CA ALA A 190 -12.97 7.93 4.56
C ALA A 190 -12.43 7.71 5.98
N PHE A 191 -11.20 8.15 6.22
CA PHE A 191 -10.45 7.96 7.45
C PHE A 191 -9.80 9.30 7.84
N PRO A 192 -10.56 10.24 8.44
CA PRO A 192 -10.00 11.52 8.87
C PRO A 192 -8.85 11.30 9.86
N LEU A 193 -7.67 11.84 9.53
CA LEU A 193 -6.46 11.62 10.33
C LEU A 193 -6.62 12.12 11.76
N GLY A 194 -7.27 13.27 11.96
CA GLY A 194 -7.51 13.80 13.31
C GLY A 194 -8.27 12.82 14.20
N SER A 195 -9.34 12.22 13.68
CA SER A 195 -10.11 11.20 14.41
C SER A 195 -9.29 9.95 14.73
N ILE A 196 -8.45 9.50 13.79
CA ILE A 196 -7.60 8.33 14.00
C ILE A 196 -6.50 8.62 15.03
N LEU A 197 -5.83 9.76 14.95
CA LEU A 197 -4.79 10.13 15.90
C LEU A 197 -5.36 10.26 17.31
N THR A 198 -6.54 10.87 17.46
CA THR A 198 -7.24 10.91 18.75
C THR A 198 -7.54 9.50 19.27
N HIS A 199 -8.09 8.62 18.42
CA HIS A 199 -8.37 7.24 18.79
C HIS A 199 -7.11 6.48 19.26
N ILE A 200 -5.99 6.66 18.56
CA ILE A 200 -4.69 6.06 18.92
C ILE A 200 -4.26 6.55 20.30
N MET A 201 -4.34 7.86 20.56
CA MET A 201 -3.95 8.41 21.86
C MET A 201 -4.82 7.89 23.00
N GLU A 202 -6.15 7.81 22.81
CA GLU A 202 -7.09 7.27 23.79
C GLU A 202 -6.82 5.79 24.08
N LYS A 203 -6.54 4.99 23.05
CA LYS A 203 -6.19 3.57 23.18
C LYS A 203 -4.90 3.36 23.98
N LEU A 204 -3.84 4.08 23.62
CA LEU A 204 -2.54 4.01 24.31
C LEU A 204 -2.62 4.52 25.76
N GLU A 205 -3.59 5.37 26.11
CA GLU A 205 -3.86 5.77 27.48
C GLU A 205 -4.61 4.71 28.30
N HIS A 206 -5.53 4.00 27.66
CA HIS A 206 -6.30 2.94 28.30
C HIS A 206 -5.44 1.72 28.62
N ASP A 207 -4.59 1.29 27.69
CA ASP A 207 -3.72 0.12 27.89
C ASP A 207 -2.78 0.30 29.11
N LYS A 208 -2.34 1.55 29.37
CA LYS A 208 -1.54 1.91 30.55
C LYS A 208 -2.28 1.88 31.89
N LYS A 209 -3.61 1.96 31.89
CA LYS A 209 -4.39 1.88 33.14
C LYS A 209 -4.62 0.44 33.56
N ASP A 210 -4.64 -0.47 32.58
CA ASP A 210 -4.83 -1.91 32.81
C ASP A 210 -3.50 -2.62 33.10
N GLU A 211 -2.39 -2.14 32.54
CA GLU A 211 -1.04 -2.60 32.86
C GLU A 211 -0.37 -1.62 33.85
N ASN A 212 -0.13 -2.08 35.09
CA ASN A 212 0.56 -1.31 36.14
C ASN A 212 2.07 -1.19 35.83
N GLU A 213 2.43 -0.61 34.69
CA GLU A 213 3.75 -0.73 34.08
C GLU A 213 4.55 0.59 33.98
N GLY A 214 5.86 0.45 34.19
CA GLY A 214 6.84 1.52 34.32
C GLY A 214 7.36 2.12 33.01
N LYS A 215 8.62 2.60 33.05
CA LYS A 215 9.26 3.45 32.01
C LYS A 215 9.32 2.83 30.59
N ALA A 216 9.32 1.50 30.47
CA ALA A 216 9.42 0.76 29.21
C ALA A 216 8.20 0.93 28.28
N SER A 217 6.98 0.91 28.85
CA SER A 217 5.73 1.14 28.09
C SER A 217 5.69 2.55 27.48
N GLY A 218 6.20 3.55 28.20
CA GLY A 218 6.29 4.92 27.69
C GLY A 218 7.31 5.11 26.55
N ASP A 219 8.36 4.28 26.53
CA ASP A 219 9.37 4.31 25.46
C ASP A 219 8.83 3.80 24.12
N GLU A 220 8.02 2.74 24.16
CA GLU A 220 7.40 2.13 22.99
C GLU A 220 6.29 3.00 22.39
N GLU A 221 5.43 3.58 23.24
CA GLU A 221 4.41 4.55 22.80
C GLU A 221 5.07 5.73 22.09
N LEU A 222 6.11 6.32 22.70
CA LEU A 222 6.81 7.45 22.10
C LEU A 222 7.48 7.07 20.77
N ALA A 223 8.03 5.87 20.66
CA ALA A 223 8.61 5.38 19.41
C ALA A 223 7.55 5.23 18.30
N LEU A 224 6.37 4.71 18.63
CA LEU A 224 5.24 4.62 17.71
C LEU A 224 4.78 6.01 17.25
N LEU A 225 4.53 6.93 18.17
CA LEU A 225 4.04 8.27 17.84
C LEU A 225 5.04 9.07 16.98
N ARG A 226 6.34 8.94 17.28
CA ARG A 226 7.41 9.52 16.44
C ARG A 226 7.44 8.92 15.04
N SER A 227 7.23 7.62 14.93
CA SER A 227 7.19 6.93 13.63
C SER A 227 5.99 7.38 12.80
N ILE A 228 4.82 7.57 13.44
CA ILE A 228 3.62 8.13 12.81
C ILE A 228 3.88 9.56 12.35
N SER A 229 4.45 10.40 13.23
CA SER A 229 4.83 11.79 12.91
C SER A 229 5.75 11.85 11.68
N LYS A 230 6.80 11.03 11.65
CA LYS A 230 7.70 10.93 10.49
C LYS A 230 6.95 10.50 9.22
N CYS A 231 6.08 9.50 9.30
CA CYS A 231 5.29 9.03 8.17
C CYS A 231 4.39 10.15 7.58
N MET A 232 3.82 10.98 8.44
CA MET A 232 3.02 12.14 8.04
C MET A 232 3.87 13.23 7.37
N GLU A 233 5.05 13.53 7.92
CA GLU A 233 6.01 14.48 7.35
C GLU A 233 6.50 14.03 5.97
N ASP A 234 6.78 12.74 5.79
CA ASP A 234 7.16 12.15 4.49
C ASP A 234 6.07 12.36 3.42
N HIS A 235 4.81 12.49 3.84
CA HIS A 235 3.66 12.81 2.98
C HIS A 235 3.32 14.31 2.94
N LYS A 236 4.23 15.17 3.41
CA LYS A 236 4.12 16.64 3.41
C LYS A 236 2.96 17.19 4.24
N LEU A 237 2.50 16.44 5.24
CA LEU A 237 1.53 16.94 6.20
C LEU A 237 2.23 17.71 7.32
N CYS A 238 1.60 18.80 7.77
CA CYS A 238 2.13 19.59 8.87
C CYS A 238 1.55 19.08 10.20
N LEU A 239 2.42 18.68 11.13
CA LEU A 239 2.00 18.28 12.48
C LEU A 239 1.28 19.39 13.27
N LEU A 240 1.43 20.66 12.86
CA LEU A 240 0.68 21.78 13.43
C LEU A 240 -0.84 21.69 13.16
N GLU A 241 -1.26 20.90 12.16
CA GLU A 241 -2.67 20.60 11.92
C GLU A 241 -3.26 19.67 13.01
N PHE A 242 -2.41 19.06 13.84
CA PHE A 242 -2.78 18.09 14.87
C PHE A 242 -2.14 18.47 16.23
N PRO A 243 -2.55 19.59 16.85
CA PRO A 243 -1.90 20.12 18.06
C PRO A 243 -1.94 19.16 19.25
N SER A 244 -3.07 18.48 19.46
CA SER A 244 -3.23 17.47 20.53
C SER A 244 -2.24 16.31 20.41
N PHE A 245 -1.97 15.89 19.17
CA PHE A 245 -0.99 14.85 18.88
C PHE A 245 0.45 15.32 19.13
N ALA A 246 0.78 16.55 18.71
CA ALA A 246 2.11 17.14 18.94
C ALA A 246 2.39 17.37 20.43
N GLU A 247 1.40 17.86 21.18
CA GLU A 247 1.47 18.03 22.64
C GLU A 247 1.70 16.71 23.36
N ARG A 248 1.02 15.63 22.92
CA ARG A 248 1.21 14.29 23.48
C ARG A 248 2.64 13.79 23.30
N ILE A 249 3.21 13.94 22.11
CA ILE A 249 4.62 13.59 21.86
C ILE A 249 5.52 14.38 22.82
N ALA A 250 5.36 15.70 22.90
CA ALA A 250 6.20 16.55 23.76
C ALA A 250 6.13 16.17 25.25
N SER A 251 4.94 15.83 25.74
CA SER A 251 4.74 15.37 27.13
C SER A 251 5.46 14.04 27.40
N LEU A 252 5.39 13.09 26.46
CA LEU A 252 6.08 11.80 26.60
C LEU A 252 7.59 11.95 26.54
N GLU A 253 8.11 12.85 25.70
CA GLU A 253 9.54 13.14 25.62
C GLU A 253 10.10 13.64 26.95
N GLU A 254 9.37 14.54 27.61
CA GLU A 254 9.73 15.07 28.93
C GLU A 254 9.71 13.98 29.99
N ARG A 255 8.65 13.16 30.04
CA ARG A 255 8.51 12.05 31.01
C ARG A 255 9.58 10.99 30.87
N VAL A 256 9.97 10.69 29.64
CA VAL A 256 10.95 9.63 29.33
C VAL A 256 12.39 10.17 29.41
N GLY A 257 12.59 11.48 29.29
CA GLY A 257 13.91 12.13 29.26
C GLY A 257 14.59 12.03 27.88
N LYS A 258 13.81 11.90 26.80
CA LYS A 258 14.31 11.82 25.41
C LYS A 258 14.38 13.21 24.77
N PRO A 259 15.31 13.45 23.81
CA PRO A 259 15.44 14.76 23.16
C PRO A 259 14.17 15.11 22.40
N LYS A 260 13.77 16.40 22.44
CA LYS A 260 12.54 16.87 21.79
C LYS A 260 12.59 16.66 20.28
N GLN A 261 11.53 16.10 19.70
CA GLN A 261 11.42 15.99 18.26
C GLN A 261 11.30 17.39 17.65
N ALA A 262 12.16 17.68 16.67
CA ALA A 262 12.12 18.95 15.95
C ALA A 262 10.98 18.91 14.92
N PHE A 263 9.83 19.47 15.29
CA PHE A 263 8.73 19.66 14.34
C PHE A 263 9.13 20.73 13.31
N ALA A 264 9.10 20.38 12.03
CA ALA A 264 9.34 21.32 10.95
C ALA A 264 8.26 22.42 10.96
N GLY A 265 8.59 23.58 11.54
CA GLY A 265 7.68 24.75 11.56
C GLY A 265 7.76 25.65 12.79
N ILE A 266 8.36 25.21 13.91
CA ILE A 266 8.49 26.08 15.10
C ILE A 266 9.67 27.05 14.91
N LYS A 267 9.44 28.16 14.20
CA LYS A 267 10.29 29.35 14.34
C LYS A 267 10.13 29.85 15.77
N ARG A 268 11.04 29.47 16.66
CA ARG A 268 11.20 30.13 17.96
C ARG A 268 11.60 31.59 17.69
N LYS A 269 10.63 32.51 17.73
CA LYS A 269 10.90 33.93 17.99
C LYS A 269 11.52 34.00 19.39
N ARG A 270 12.83 34.16 19.47
CA ARG A 270 13.46 34.76 20.65
C ARG A 270 13.18 36.26 20.56
N THR A 271 12.18 36.73 21.30
CA THR A 271 12.16 38.10 21.78
C THR A 271 13.16 38.17 22.93
N THR A 272 14.32 38.77 22.67
CA THR A 272 15.15 39.32 23.74
C THR A 272 14.76 40.79 23.82
N GLU A 273 13.92 41.11 24.80
CA GLU A 273 13.82 42.47 25.33
C GLU A 273 15.09 42.79 26.12
N GLU A 274 15.34 44.10 26.18
CA GLU A 274 16.53 44.81 26.62
C GLU A 274 16.90 44.56 28.09
N ASP A 275 18.18 44.76 28.41
CA ASP A 275 18.49 45.56 29.59
C ASP A 275 19.79 46.36 29.37
N CYS A 276 19.64 47.68 29.55
CA CYS A 276 20.68 48.68 29.66
C CYS A 276 21.42 48.58 31.01
N VAL A 277 22.45 49.44 31.16
CA VAL A 277 23.35 49.69 32.31
C VAL A 277 24.69 49.00 32.04
N GLU A 278 25.78 49.71 31.74
CA GLU A 278 26.29 51.00 32.24
C GLU A 278 27.09 51.75 31.17
#